data_AF-A0A8B6FEM6-F1
#
_entry.id   AF-A0A8B6FEM6-F1
#
_cell.length_a   1.000
_cell.length_b   1.000
_cell.length_c   1.000
_cell.angle_alpha   90.00
_cell.angle_beta   90.00
_cell.angle_gamma   90.00
#
_symmetry.space_group_name_H-M   'P 1'
#
loop_
_entity.id
_entity.type
_entity.pdbx_description
1 polymer ?
#
loop_
_entity_poly.entity_id
_entity_poly.type
_entity_poly.pdbx_seq_one_letter_code
_entity_poly.pdbx_strand_id
1 'polypeptide(L)'
;MKYFIILSILGIALCTNYHLRLKRSTTCTKSYDCTSTEPCCRDAKNNTITADQQQHYVHVPGGLSGTCSSVLGKKGDICDSSCGCESGYTCYRPMSGHCCPPRRCYNATWVEERQLYWANCRPPTCHYPH
;
A
#
# COMPACT_ATOMS: atom_id res chain seq x y z
N MET A 1 6.49 62.63 12.65
CA MET A 1 5.97 61.72 11.60
C MET A 1 7.11 60.86 11.03
N LYS A 2 7.62 59.87 11.79
CA LYS A 2 8.80 59.06 11.38
C LYS A 2 8.69 57.56 11.69
N TYR A 3 7.59 57.09 12.28
CA TYR A 3 7.47 55.72 12.80
C TYR A 3 6.45 54.82 12.06
N PHE A 4 5.77 55.34 11.02
CA PHE A 4 4.70 54.60 10.34
C PHE A 4 5.14 53.74 9.15
N ILE A 5 6.40 53.83 8.72
CA ILE A 5 6.88 53.10 7.52
C ILE A 5 7.51 51.74 7.89
N ILE A 6 7.82 51.49 9.17
CA ILE A 6 8.53 50.27 9.59
C ILE A 6 7.57 49.06 9.77
N LEU A 7 6.26 49.28 9.89
CA LEU A 7 5.28 48.22 10.13
C LEU A 7 4.82 47.46 8.87
N SER A 8 5.10 47.96 7.66
CA SER A 8 4.65 47.32 6.42
C SER A 8 5.63 46.28 5.87
N ILE A 9 6.88 46.27 6.31
CA ILE A 9 7.91 45.34 5.79
C ILE A 9 7.89 44.00 6.58
N LEU A 10 7.44 44.01 7.83
CA LEU A 10 7.40 42.81 8.66
C LEU A 10 6.22 41.87 8.37
N GLY A 11 5.19 42.34 7.65
CA GLY A 11 3.98 41.56 7.35
C GLY A 11 4.08 40.62 6.15
N ILE A 12 5.05 40.84 5.24
CA ILE A 12 5.13 40.09 3.97
C ILE A 12 6.12 38.91 4.08
N ALA A 13 7.03 38.93 5.06
CA ALA A 13 8.01 37.86 5.27
C ALA A 13 7.42 36.58 5.90
N LEU A 14 6.15 36.58 6.31
CA LEU A 14 5.44 35.39 6.78
C LEU A 14 4.71 34.63 5.67
N CYS A 15 4.71 35.12 4.43
CA CYS A 15 4.04 34.48 3.30
C CYS A 15 4.96 33.61 2.42
N THR A 16 6.24 33.44 2.75
CA THR A 16 7.19 32.68 1.91
C THR A 16 7.41 31.23 2.34
N ASN A 17 6.74 30.74 3.38
CA ASN A 17 6.85 29.36 3.83
C ASN A 17 5.69 28.47 3.35
N TYR A 18 5.11 28.76 2.19
CA TYR A 18 4.56 27.69 1.37
C TYR A 18 5.77 26.91 0.86
N HIS A 19 6.27 25.99 1.69
CA HIS A 19 7.06 24.87 1.22
C HIS A 19 6.27 24.25 0.06
N LEU A 20 6.63 24.61 -1.18
CA LEU A 20 6.50 23.71 -2.29
C LEU A 20 7.38 22.51 -1.94
N ARG A 21 6.84 21.62 -1.10
CA ARG A 21 7.20 20.21 -1.13
C ARG A 21 6.79 19.76 -2.53
N LEU A 22 7.70 19.95 -3.49
CA LEU A 22 7.83 19.04 -4.60
C LEU A 22 7.94 17.66 -3.95
N LYS A 23 6.81 16.96 -3.80
CA LYS A 23 6.77 15.54 -3.50
C LYS A 23 7.58 14.91 -4.61
N ARG A 24 8.87 14.67 -4.35
CA ARG A 24 9.67 13.77 -5.16
C ARG A 24 8.96 12.44 -5.01
N SER A 25 8.07 12.14 -5.94
CA SER A 25 7.55 10.80 -6.13
C SER A 25 8.77 9.89 -6.20
N THR A 26 8.99 9.11 -5.14
CA THR A 26 10.11 8.20 -5.10
C THR A 26 9.76 7.06 -6.04
N THR A 27 10.51 6.93 -7.13
CA THR A 27 10.43 5.76 -8.00
C THR A 27 10.69 4.52 -7.16
N CYS A 28 9.88 3.50 -7.34
CA CYS A 28 9.96 2.25 -6.58
C CYS A 28 9.86 1.05 -7.52
N THR A 29 10.34 -0.10 -7.05
CA THR A 29 10.20 -1.40 -7.74
C THR A 29 9.38 -2.40 -6.92
N LYS A 30 9.10 -2.05 -5.65
CA LYS A 30 8.27 -2.79 -4.70
C LYS A 30 7.88 -1.87 -3.54
N SER A 31 6.82 -2.21 -2.81
CA SER A 31 6.31 -1.43 -1.67
C SER A 31 7.34 -1.17 -0.56
N TYR A 32 8.32 -2.07 -0.38
CA TYR A 32 9.41 -1.89 0.60
C TYR A 32 10.38 -0.76 0.27
N ASP A 33 10.40 -0.29 -0.98
CA ASP A 33 11.23 0.85 -1.38
C ASP A 33 10.61 2.19 -0.91
N CYS A 34 9.37 2.14 -0.41
CA CYS A 34 8.59 3.31 -0.06
C CYS A 34 8.59 3.62 1.45
N THR A 35 8.22 4.86 1.77
CA THR A 35 8.15 5.35 3.16
C THR A 35 6.82 4.97 3.80
N SER A 36 6.74 5.03 5.13
CA SER A 36 5.50 4.75 5.87
C SER A 36 4.33 5.68 5.50
N THR A 37 4.61 6.90 5.02
CA THR A 37 3.58 7.85 4.57
C THR A 37 3.07 7.58 3.16
N GLU A 38 3.83 6.87 2.34
CA GLU A 38 3.49 6.53 0.95
C GLU A 38 3.79 5.05 0.67
N PRO A 39 3.21 4.11 1.44
CA PRO A 39 3.78 2.78 1.59
C PRO A 39 3.55 1.85 0.40
N CYS A 40 2.78 2.28 -0.61
CA CYS A 40 2.40 1.46 -1.74
C CYS A 40 3.18 1.84 -2.99
N CYS A 41 3.92 0.89 -3.56
CA CYS A 41 4.50 1.07 -4.89
C CYS A 41 3.46 0.77 -5.95
N ARG A 42 3.11 1.75 -6.80
CA ARG A 42 2.06 1.58 -7.81
C ARG A 42 2.56 1.83 -9.23
N ASP A 43 2.10 1.01 -10.16
CA ASP A 43 2.33 1.22 -11.60
C ASP A 43 1.46 2.37 -12.16
N ALA A 44 1.63 2.69 -13.45
CA ALA A 44 0.85 3.73 -14.12
C ALA A 44 -0.66 3.44 -14.22
N LYS A 45 -1.08 2.18 -14.02
CA LYS A 45 -2.48 1.74 -13.97
C LYS A 45 -3.02 1.69 -12.55
N ASN A 46 -2.25 2.20 -11.58
CA ASN A 46 -2.56 2.18 -10.16
C ASN A 46 -2.63 0.76 -9.54
N ASN A 47 -1.99 -0.25 -10.14
CA ASN A 47 -1.84 -1.57 -9.53
C ASN A 47 -0.67 -1.57 -8.55
N THR A 48 -0.81 -2.28 -7.43
CA THR A 48 0.29 -2.47 -6.47
C THR A 48 1.36 -3.40 -7.06
N ILE A 49 2.61 -2.96 -7.00
CA ILE A 49 3.80 -3.75 -7.31
C ILE A 49 4.35 -4.31 -6.00
N THR A 50 4.19 -5.62 -5.78
CA THR A 50 4.65 -6.29 -4.56
C THR A 50 5.91 -7.10 -4.81
N ALA A 51 6.73 -7.32 -3.76
CA ALA A 51 7.89 -8.19 -3.84
C ALA A 51 7.53 -9.62 -4.31
N ASP A 52 6.39 -10.15 -3.86
CA ASP A 52 5.90 -11.49 -4.22
C ASP A 52 5.61 -11.66 -5.73
N GLN A 53 5.32 -10.58 -6.46
CA GLN A 53 5.09 -10.65 -7.91
C GLN A 53 6.38 -10.94 -8.66
N GLN A 54 7.54 -10.56 -8.12
CA GLN A 54 8.84 -10.80 -8.74
C GLN A 54 9.27 -12.28 -8.65
N GLN A 55 8.68 -13.06 -7.73
CA GLN A 55 9.16 -14.43 -7.44
C GLN A 55 8.30 -15.56 -8.01
N HIS A 56 6.98 -15.39 -8.19
CA HIS A 56 6.14 -16.56 -8.46
C HIS A 56 5.03 -16.44 -9.51
N TYR A 57 4.64 -15.25 -9.99
CA TYR A 57 3.46 -15.18 -10.88
C TYR A 57 3.67 -14.53 -12.24
N VAL A 58 4.63 -13.63 -12.43
CA VAL A 58 5.00 -13.15 -13.76
C VAL A 58 6.44 -12.64 -13.69
N HIS A 59 7.39 -13.38 -14.27
CA HIS A 59 8.71 -12.82 -14.55
C HIS A 59 8.54 -11.80 -15.69
N VAL A 60 8.20 -10.55 -15.35
CA VAL A 60 8.20 -9.47 -16.34
C VAL A 60 9.67 -9.08 -16.56
N PRO A 61 10.27 -9.41 -17.72
CA PRO A 61 11.66 -9.05 -17.98
C PRO A 61 11.73 -7.52 -18.03
N GLY A 62 12.45 -6.92 -17.09
CA GLY A 62 12.60 -5.46 -16.98
C GLY A 62 12.18 -4.83 -15.65
N GLY A 63 11.56 -5.59 -14.73
CA GLY A 63 11.14 -5.10 -13.42
C GLY A 63 10.02 -4.06 -13.52
N LEU A 64 8.87 -4.33 -12.90
CA LEU A 64 7.84 -3.30 -12.80
C LEU A 64 8.39 -2.14 -11.95
N SER A 65 8.52 -0.97 -12.56
CA SER A 65 8.80 0.28 -11.85
C SER A 65 7.51 1.05 -11.66
N GLY A 66 7.45 1.77 -10.56
CA GLY A 66 6.27 2.51 -10.15
C GLY A 66 6.63 3.75 -9.34
N THR A 67 5.61 4.30 -8.71
CA THR A 67 5.69 5.49 -7.86
C THR A 67 5.16 5.13 -6.48
N CYS A 68 5.85 5.56 -5.43
CA CYS A 68 5.34 5.47 -4.07
C CYS A 68 4.07 6.31 -3.92
N SER A 69 3.06 5.74 -3.27
CA SER A 69 1.73 6.32 -3.14
C SER A 69 1.18 6.06 -1.75
N SER A 70 0.46 7.05 -1.21
CA SER A 70 -0.31 6.93 0.03
C SER A 70 -1.67 6.24 -0.18
N VAL A 71 -2.02 5.89 -1.41
CA VAL A 71 -3.29 5.21 -1.72
C VAL A 71 -3.18 3.74 -1.33
N LEU A 72 -3.95 3.33 -0.33
CA LEU A 72 -4.02 1.94 0.16
C LEU A 72 -4.82 1.03 -0.79
N GLY A 73 -4.64 -0.29 -0.66
CA GLY A 73 -5.32 -1.29 -1.49
C GLY A 73 -6.82 -1.36 -1.22
N LYS A 74 -7.61 -1.39 -2.29
CA LYS A 74 -9.07 -1.61 -2.23
C LYS A 74 -9.40 -3.10 -2.24
N LYS A 75 -10.67 -3.44 -2.04
CA LYS A 75 -11.16 -4.84 -2.17
C LYS A 75 -10.60 -5.53 -3.42
N GLY A 76 -9.93 -6.65 -3.24
CA GLY A 76 -9.36 -7.48 -4.30
C GLY A 76 -7.99 -7.04 -4.81
N ASP A 77 -7.51 -5.85 -4.45
CA ASP A 77 -6.16 -5.40 -4.77
C ASP A 77 -5.13 -6.30 -4.09
N ILE A 78 -3.98 -6.45 -4.73
CA ILE A 78 -2.82 -7.10 -4.13
C ILE A 78 -2.25 -6.18 -3.05
N CYS A 79 -1.88 -6.78 -1.93
CA CYS A 79 -1.31 -6.10 -0.77
C CYS A 79 -0.11 -6.87 -0.23
N ASP A 80 0.73 -6.20 0.55
CA ASP A 80 1.86 -6.80 1.26
C ASP A 80 2.01 -6.19 2.66
N SER A 81 3.13 -6.44 3.34
CA SER A 81 3.36 -5.91 4.69
C SER A 81 3.60 -4.40 4.73
N SER A 82 4.01 -3.79 3.62
CA SER A 82 4.18 -2.34 3.51
C SER A 82 2.89 -1.71 2.99
N CYS A 83 2.40 -2.17 1.83
CA CYS A 83 1.17 -1.68 1.22
C CYS A 83 -0.05 -2.41 1.79
N GLY A 84 -0.63 -1.83 2.83
CA GLY A 84 -1.85 -2.30 3.47
C GLY A 84 -3.14 -2.01 2.69
N CYS A 85 -4.26 -2.42 3.27
CA CYS A 85 -5.59 -2.23 2.71
C CYS A 85 -6.29 -1.01 3.32
N GLU A 86 -7.26 -0.46 2.59
CA GLU A 86 -8.16 0.57 3.12
C GLU A 86 -9.01 0.05 4.29
N SER A 87 -9.64 0.96 5.03
CA SER A 87 -10.44 0.61 6.21
C SER A 87 -11.58 -0.35 5.87
N GLY A 88 -11.83 -1.32 6.75
CA GLY A 88 -12.80 -2.40 6.53
C GLY A 88 -12.25 -3.63 5.78
N TYR A 89 -10.99 -3.58 5.35
CA TYR A 89 -10.33 -4.69 4.68
C TYR A 89 -9.05 -5.14 5.39
N THR A 90 -8.71 -6.40 5.22
CA THR A 90 -7.53 -7.04 5.78
C THR A 90 -6.72 -7.70 4.66
N CYS A 91 -5.41 -7.48 4.70
CA CYS A 91 -4.49 -8.12 3.76
C CYS A 91 -4.34 -9.60 4.12
N TYR A 92 -4.94 -10.48 3.33
CA TYR A 92 -5.03 -11.90 3.64
C TYR A 92 -4.68 -12.79 2.45
N ARG A 93 -4.05 -13.92 2.73
CA ARG A 93 -3.80 -15.01 1.76
C ARG A 93 -4.76 -16.15 2.11
N PRO A 94 -5.77 -16.43 1.28
CA PRO A 94 -6.63 -17.58 1.47
C PRO A 94 -5.83 -18.88 1.51
N MET A 95 -6.25 -19.80 2.37
CA MET A 95 -5.74 -21.16 2.38
C MET A 95 -6.15 -21.84 1.06
N SER A 96 -5.21 -22.45 0.36
CA SER A 96 -5.42 -23.15 -0.92
C SER A 96 -4.61 -24.44 -0.94
N GLY A 97 -5.08 -25.44 -1.70
CA GLY A 97 -4.33 -26.67 -1.95
C GLY A 97 -3.10 -26.48 -2.86
N HIS A 98 -3.00 -25.32 -3.50
CA HIS A 98 -1.90 -24.92 -4.37
C HIS A 98 -1.08 -23.80 -3.71
N CYS A 99 0.25 -23.88 -3.78
CA CYS A 99 1.13 -22.76 -3.46
C CYS A 99 1.13 -21.77 -4.64
N CYS A 100 1.11 -20.45 -4.48
CA CYS A 100 1.09 -19.60 -3.30
C CYS A 100 0.38 -18.30 -3.73
N PRO A 101 -0.95 -18.19 -3.57
CA PRO A 101 -1.66 -17.05 -4.12
C PRO A 101 -1.19 -15.75 -3.47
N PRO A 102 -1.13 -14.63 -4.22
CA PRO A 102 -0.77 -13.35 -3.64
C PRO A 102 -1.76 -12.96 -2.54
N ARG A 103 -1.28 -12.25 -1.52
CA ARG A 103 -2.16 -11.63 -0.53
C ARG A 103 -3.00 -10.56 -1.22
N ARG A 104 -4.28 -10.50 -0.86
CA ARG A 104 -5.20 -9.49 -1.37
C ARG A 104 -6.02 -8.88 -0.24
N CYS A 105 -6.59 -7.73 -0.51
CA CYS A 105 -7.49 -7.07 0.42
C CYS A 105 -8.87 -7.73 0.40
N TYR A 106 -9.22 -8.40 1.49
CA TYR A 106 -10.54 -9.01 1.70
C TYR A 106 -11.28 -8.32 2.82
N ASN A 107 -12.60 -8.46 2.86
CA ASN A 107 -13.40 -7.90 3.95
C ASN A 107 -12.89 -8.46 5.30
N ALA A 108 -12.70 -7.57 6.28
CA ALA A 108 -12.10 -7.94 7.57
C ALA A 108 -12.89 -9.03 8.31
N THR A 109 -14.24 -8.95 8.33
CA THR A 109 -15.07 -9.94 9.03
C THR A 109 -14.98 -11.31 8.35
N TRP A 110 -14.96 -11.33 7.01
CA TRP A 110 -14.74 -12.58 6.27
C TRP A 110 -13.36 -13.19 6.55
N VAL A 111 -12.31 -12.37 6.66
CA VAL A 111 -10.96 -12.86 7.01
C VAL A 111 -10.96 -13.47 8.41
N GLU A 112 -11.60 -12.84 9.37
CA GLU A 112 -11.74 -13.35 10.74
C GLU A 112 -12.48 -14.70 10.76
N GLU A 113 -13.61 -14.82 10.07
CA GLU A 113 -14.34 -16.08 9.93
C GLU A 113 -13.47 -17.18 9.30
N ARG A 114 -12.70 -16.86 8.26
CA ARG A 114 -11.78 -17.82 7.62
C ARG A 114 -10.66 -18.23 8.56
N GLN A 115 -10.05 -17.30 9.28
CA GLN A 115 -9.00 -17.60 10.25
C GLN A 115 -9.52 -18.51 11.36
N LEU A 116 -10.71 -18.23 11.90
CA LEU A 116 -11.38 -19.09 12.89
C LEU A 116 -11.70 -20.48 12.35
N TYR A 117 -12.23 -20.56 11.12
CA TYR A 117 -12.48 -21.84 10.46
C TYR A 117 -11.19 -22.67 10.35
N TRP A 118 -10.12 -22.09 9.82
CA TRP A 118 -8.85 -22.79 9.63
C TRP A 118 -8.15 -23.13 10.95
N ALA A 119 -8.27 -22.30 11.99
CA ALA A 119 -7.73 -22.57 13.31
C ALA A 119 -8.41 -23.79 13.99
N ASN A 120 -9.71 -23.96 13.76
CA ASN A 120 -10.49 -25.07 14.30
C ASN A 120 -10.57 -26.27 13.34
N CYS A 121 -9.98 -26.16 12.16
CA CYS A 121 -10.05 -27.21 11.16
C CYS A 121 -9.19 -28.41 11.57
N ARG A 122 -9.84 -29.55 11.86
CA ARG A 122 -9.19 -30.85 12.11
C ARG A 122 -9.60 -31.86 11.03
N PRO A 123 -8.67 -32.68 10.50
CA PRO A 123 -9.03 -33.79 9.61
C PRO A 123 -10.06 -34.73 10.27
N PRO A 124 -11.01 -35.34 9.52
CA PRO A 124 -11.12 -35.35 8.06
C PRO A 124 -12.01 -34.24 7.46
N THR A 125 -12.62 -33.38 8.25
CA THR A 125 -13.63 -32.39 7.80
C THR A 125 -13.05 -31.18 7.07
N CYS A 126 -11.74 -31.19 6.81
CA CYS A 126 -10.98 -30.06 6.30
C CYS A 126 -10.43 -30.39 4.92
N HIS A 127 -11.20 -30.05 3.90
CA HIS A 127 -10.74 -30.09 2.53
C HIS A 127 -10.14 -28.72 2.16
N TYR A 128 -8.89 -28.73 1.70
CA TYR A 128 -8.29 -27.52 1.16
C TYR A 128 -9.09 -27.07 -0.06
N PRO A 129 -9.36 -25.76 -0.21
CA PRO A 129 -9.97 -25.24 -1.43
C PRO A 129 -9.02 -25.52 -2.59
N HIS A 130 -9.57 -26.05 -3.69
CA HIS A 130 -8.83 -26.25 -4.94
C HIS A 130 -8.42 -24.91 -5.53
#